data_AF-A0A5Q4ECB8-F1
#
_entry.id   AF-A0A5Q4ECB8-F1
#
_cell.length_a   1.000
_cell.length_b   1.000
_cell.length_c   1.000
_cell.angle_alpha   90.00
_cell.angle_beta   90.00
_cell.angle_gamma   90.00
#
_symmetry.space_group_name_H-M   'P 1'
#
loop_
_entity.id
_entity.type
_entity.pdbx_description
1 polymer ?
#
loop_
_entity_poly.entity_id
_entity_poly.type
_entity_poly.pdbx_seq_one_letter_code
_entity_poly.pdbx_strand_id
1 'polypeptide(L)'
;VSVNIFYNSVLIDYAATNSDNVSAALSIHNINNPVDLRNNIFVNKTSLPSGGEGFATAFLKNTAALGNIQPDSDNNIYYAGTPSPQNLIFRGSTTAMDQTLAEYKLRAATFDQNSYTEDVPFLASDDLHVDPLATTVVRGNAQPVTSPFAITEDIDGMLRDPENPDIGADELPVAMPDVATNPLPQNGATDVMADIGSLQWSYLENLYFVNPAGFRVYLGTEEDLTESDYIGWIEYEQGTETFSAEIDDLSFSTTYYWSVVPSLDEEEGPDAEEPAVWSFTTGPFSYDYPNPAENPLPENNAENVNIGIAALSWEFVFNEMFTEPAGFLVYFSENDNFTEDDMIAWVEYDDKEEVYTASIESIDLQYLTGYYWKVVPTVSQEDGPEAENVAIWTFSTEAFVHDFPNTAENPAPADGATQVSLELAELVWDYVYDENFALAHGFWIYLGTSSEFTEDDLLGWINYDEDLTSYSIALEDFTPEPLTLCYWQVIPSADMENGPLAENVQTWSFTTDQGVSAGSAEMTAFLMYPNPASEKLFLTVPHQGLIRIISIDGRIVKEQEVSDVSVELSLTHFKEGTYIVNFVSAFQNTTHILVITK
;
A
#
# COMPACT_ATOMS: atom_id res chain seq x y z
N VAL A 1 69.41 -45.55 33.85
CA VAL A 1 68.25 -44.99 33.11
C VAL A 1 67.07 -45.07 34.07
N SER A 2 66.46 -43.94 34.38
CA SER A 2 65.20 -43.91 35.15
C SER A 2 64.04 -44.13 34.19
N VAL A 3 63.00 -44.83 34.62
CA VAL A 3 61.73 -44.92 33.89
C VAL A 3 60.75 -43.95 34.55
N ASN A 4 60.19 -43.04 33.77
CA ASN A 4 59.22 -42.06 34.24
C ASN A 4 57.86 -42.41 33.64
N ILE A 5 56.85 -42.59 34.49
CA ILE A 5 55.49 -42.96 34.11
C ILE A 5 54.58 -41.92 34.75
N PHE A 6 54.13 -40.97 33.94
CA PHE A 6 53.34 -39.82 34.37
C PHE A 6 52.03 -39.75 33.60
N TYR A 7 50.93 -39.43 34.28
CA TYR A 7 49.65 -39.13 33.63
C TYR A 7 49.19 -40.23 32.66
N ASN A 8 49.33 -41.51 33.02
CA ASN A 8 48.83 -42.60 32.20
C ASN A 8 47.48 -43.07 32.72
N SER A 9 46.56 -43.41 31.83
CA SER A 9 45.32 -44.13 32.16
C SER A 9 45.38 -45.53 31.58
N VAL A 10 45.21 -46.56 32.43
CA VAL A 10 45.24 -47.96 32.02
C VAL A 10 44.05 -48.71 32.61
N LEU A 11 43.27 -49.32 31.72
CA LEU A 11 42.17 -50.22 32.06
C LEU A 11 42.47 -51.64 31.57
N ILE A 12 42.35 -52.62 32.47
CA ILE A 12 42.26 -54.04 32.14
C ILE A 12 40.88 -54.53 32.54
N ASP A 13 40.03 -54.83 31.57
CA ASP A 13 38.66 -55.33 31.83
C ASP A 13 38.35 -56.54 30.95
N TYR A 14 38.29 -57.72 31.56
CA TYR A 14 37.87 -58.94 30.90
C TYR A 14 37.45 -60.02 31.91
N ALA A 15 36.70 -61.01 31.44
CA ALA A 15 36.40 -62.22 32.21
C ALA A 15 37.44 -63.30 31.94
N ALA A 16 38.22 -63.65 32.96
CA ALA A 16 39.19 -64.73 32.87
C ALA A 16 38.48 -66.09 32.93
N THR A 17 38.85 -67.01 32.03
CA THR A 17 38.34 -68.39 32.03
C THR A 17 39.31 -69.38 32.68
N ASN A 18 40.59 -68.99 32.83
CA ASN A 18 41.62 -69.79 33.50
C ASN A 18 41.62 -69.49 35.01
N SER A 19 41.57 -70.53 35.85
CA SER A 19 41.62 -70.42 37.31
C SER A 19 42.90 -69.78 37.84
N ASP A 20 43.98 -69.83 37.06
CA ASP A 20 45.32 -69.37 37.43
C ASP A 20 45.69 -68.05 36.75
N ASN A 21 44.70 -67.33 36.21
CA ASN A 21 44.91 -66.07 35.51
C ASN A 21 45.62 -65.04 36.41
N VAL A 22 46.66 -64.39 35.88
CA VAL A 22 47.33 -63.26 36.55
C VAL A 22 47.31 -62.07 35.60
N SER A 23 46.64 -60.99 36.01
CA SER A 23 46.60 -59.72 35.28
C SER A 23 47.09 -58.57 36.15
N ALA A 24 47.69 -57.57 35.52
CA ALA A 24 48.13 -56.36 36.19
C ALA A 24 47.96 -55.13 35.28
N ALA A 25 47.39 -54.03 35.81
CA ALA A 25 47.34 -52.76 35.08
C ALA A 25 48.74 -52.14 34.93
N LEU A 26 49.56 -52.23 35.98
CA LEU A 26 50.99 -51.92 35.94
C LEU A 26 51.82 -53.15 36.34
N SER A 27 52.83 -53.49 35.55
CA SER A 27 53.81 -54.53 35.90
C SER A 27 55.24 -54.02 35.82
N ILE A 28 55.96 -54.07 36.95
CA ILE A 28 57.38 -53.71 37.06
C ILE A 28 58.20 -54.97 37.37
N HIS A 29 58.83 -55.54 36.35
CA HIS A 29 59.80 -56.63 36.52
C HIS A 29 61.20 -56.16 36.91
N ASN A 30 61.46 -54.87 36.73
CA ASN A 30 62.73 -54.26 37.08
C ASN A 30 62.95 -54.20 38.60
N ILE A 31 64.16 -54.55 39.03
CA ILE A 31 64.55 -54.64 40.45
C ILE A 31 65.35 -53.42 40.89
N ASN A 32 66.18 -52.86 40.00
CA ASN A 32 67.24 -51.93 40.38
C ASN A 32 67.10 -50.55 39.76
N ASN A 33 66.56 -50.43 38.54
CA ASN A 33 66.46 -49.12 37.89
C ASN A 33 65.42 -48.26 38.61
N PRO A 34 65.71 -46.98 38.87
CA PRO A 34 64.73 -46.01 39.35
C PRO A 34 63.45 -46.01 38.49
N VAL A 35 62.29 -46.01 39.14
CA VAL A 35 60.99 -45.81 38.51
C VAL A 35 60.26 -44.70 39.24
N ASP A 36 59.79 -43.70 38.49
CA ASP A 36 59.01 -42.59 38.99
C ASP A 36 57.58 -42.70 38.46
N LEU A 37 56.61 -42.84 39.37
CA LEU A 37 55.19 -43.06 39.12
C LEU A 37 54.38 -41.89 39.67
N ARG A 38 53.94 -40.95 38.83
CA ARG A 38 53.14 -39.80 39.27
C ARG A 38 51.85 -39.71 38.50
N ASN A 39 50.75 -39.42 39.19
CA ASN A 39 49.48 -39.06 38.54
C ASN A 39 48.94 -40.11 37.56
N ASN A 40 49.13 -41.41 37.81
CA ASN A 40 48.64 -42.45 36.90
C ASN A 40 47.36 -43.11 37.42
N ILE A 41 46.49 -43.54 36.51
CA ILE A 41 45.35 -44.41 36.77
C ILE A 41 45.67 -45.84 36.34
N PHE A 42 45.65 -46.78 37.28
CA PHE A 42 45.85 -48.21 37.06
C PHE A 42 44.63 -49.00 37.57
N VAL A 43 43.72 -49.31 36.65
CA VAL A 43 42.45 -49.98 36.93
C VAL A 43 42.47 -51.38 36.33
N ASN A 44 42.26 -52.40 37.18
CA ASN A 44 42.13 -53.79 36.79
C ASN A 44 40.78 -54.36 37.27
N LYS A 45 39.83 -54.45 36.35
CA LYS A 45 38.48 -55.00 36.57
C LYS A 45 38.37 -56.48 36.20
N THR A 46 39.49 -57.18 35.98
CA THR A 46 39.47 -58.59 35.58
C THR A 46 38.61 -59.41 36.54
N SER A 47 37.56 -60.06 36.02
CA SER A 47 36.76 -60.99 36.80
C SER A 47 37.37 -62.39 36.75
N LEU A 48 37.63 -62.98 37.91
CA LEU A 48 38.27 -64.29 38.06
C LEU A 48 37.23 -65.39 38.33
N PRO A 49 37.49 -66.65 37.89
CA PRO A 49 36.61 -67.77 38.22
C PRO A 49 36.49 -67.99 39.73
N SER A 50 35.27 -68.27 40.19
CA SER A 50 35.01 -68.61 41.60
C SER A 50 35.86 -69.80 42.04
N GLY A 51 36.58 -69.65 43.15
CA GLY A 51 37.44 -70.70 43.71
C GLY A 51 38.78 -70.92 42.98
N GLY A 52 39.15 -70.05 42.03
CA GLY A 52 40.49 -70.08 41.39
C GLY A 52 41.63 -69.61 42.30
N GLU A 53 42.87 -69.73 41.83
CA GLU A 53 44.09 -69.24 42.51
C GLU A 53 44.73 -68.03 41.82
N GLY A 54 44.05 -67.48 40.80
CA GLY A 54 44.48 -66.31 40.02
C GLY A 54 44.42 -64.99 40.80
N PHE A 55 45.01 -63.95 40.20
CA PHE A 55 45.10 -62.61 40.77
C PHE A 55 44.78 -61.53 39.72
N ALA A 56 43.91 -60.59 40.10
CA ALA A 56 43.73 -59.32 39.44
C ALA A 56 44.42 -58.26 40.31
N THR A 57 45.46 -57.63 39.78
CA THR A 57 46.29 -56.69 40.55
C THR A 57 46.33 -55.31 39.88
N ALA A 58 46.31 -54.22 40.65
CA ALA A 58 46.55 -52.89 40.08
C ALA A 58 48.06 -52.72 39.78
N PHE A 59 48.91 -52.93 40.78
CA PHE A 59 50.37 -52.85 40.67
C PHE A 59 51.07 -54.18 41.00
N LEU A 60 51.65 -54.82 39.98
CA LEU A 60 52.47 -56.02 40.10
C LEU A 60 53.96 -55.66 40.08
N LYS A 61 54.73 -56.26 40.99
CA LYS A 61 56.19 -56.25 40.99
C LYS A 61 56.73 -57.66 41.16
N ASN A 62 57.92 -57.93 40.62
CA ASN A 62 58.58 -59.23 40.77
C ASN A 62 59.27 -59.43 42.14
N THR A 63 59.28 -58.40 42.99
CA THR A 63 59.91 -58.43 44.32
C THR A 63 59.05 -57.69 45.34
N ALA A 64 59.07 -58.11 46.61
CA ALA A 64 58.39 -57.41 47.71
C ALA A 64 58.95 -56.00 48.01
N ALA A 65 60.21 -55.74 47.65
CA ALA A 65 60.87 -54.46 47.93
C ALA A 65 60.51 -53.39 46.88
N LEU A 66 60.23 -52.18 47.37
CA LEU A 66 59.92 -50.99 46.55
C LEU A 66 61.08 -49.98 46.52
N GLY A 67 62.30 -50.37 46.91
CA GLY A 67 63.44 -49.43 47.03
C GLY A 67 63.93 -48.80 45.72
N ASN A 68 63.39 -49.22 44.56
CA ASN A 68 63.65 -48.60 43.27
C ASN A 68 62.52 -47.67 42.80
N ILE A 69 61.39 -47.60 43.51
CA ILE A 69 60.37 -46.58 43.28
C ILE A 69 60.86 -45.28 43.91
N GLN A 70 60.76 -44.17 43.16
CA GLN A 70 61.32 -42.90 43.57
C GLN A 70 60.47 -42.21 44.64
N PRO A 71 61.08 -41.38 45.52
CA PRO A 71 60.36 -40.66 46.57
C PRO A 71 59.24 -39.76 46.08
N ASP A 72 59.38 -39.20 44.88
CA ASP A 72 58.40 -38.28 44.29
C ASP A 72 57.20 -39.01 43.67
N SER A 73 57.22 -40.34 43.61
CA SER A 73 56.10 -41.13 43.09
C SER A 73 54.89 -40.92 43.99
N ASP A 74 53.82 -40.32 43.45
CA ASP A 74 52.65 -39.97 44.23
C ASP A 74 51.40 -39.68 43.36
N ASN A 75 50.24 -39.54 44.01
CA ASN A 75 48.97 -39.15 43.39
C ASN A 75 48.49 -40.12 42.29
N ASN A 76 48.72 -41.42 42.45
CA ASN A 76 48.25 -42.46 41.54
C ASN A 76 46.88 -43.02 42.01
N ILE A 77 46.07 -43.51 41.09
CA ILE A 77 44.86 -44.29 41.38
C ILE A 77 45.16 -45.77 41.12
N TYR A 78 44.94 -46.60 42.13
CA TYR A 78 45.05 -48.05 42.02
C TYR A 78 43.72 -48.71 42.31
N TYR A 79 43.21 -49.51 41.38
CA TYR A 79 41.96 -50.23 41.56
C TYR A 79 42.05 -51.66 41.03
N ALA A 80 41.56 -52.61 41.82
CA ALA A 80 41.56 -54.03 41.47
C ALA A 80 40.23 -54.73 41.80
N GLY A 81 39.12 -53.97 41.84
CA GLY A 81 37.84 -54.45 42.33
C GLY A 81 37.73 -54.48 43.86
N THR A 82 36.70 -55.14 44.39
CA THR A 82 36.50 -55.32 45.84
C THR A 82 37.71 -56.06 46.45
N PRO A 83 38.36 -55.51 47.51
CA PRO A 83 39.52 -56.13 48.14
C PRO A 83 39.28 -57.59 48.52
N SER A 84 40.17 -58.49 48.07
CA SER A 84 40.11 -59.91 48.38
C SER A 84 41.47 -60.58 48.18
N PRO A 85 41.68 -61.85 48.59
CA PRO A 85 42.92 -62.56 48.29
C PRO A 85 43.26 -62.65 46.79
N GLN A 86 42.28 -62.48 45.90
CA GLN A 86 42.45 -62.50 44.44
C GLN A 86 42.52 -61.08 43.84
N ASN A 87 42.06 -60.05 44.55
CA ASN A 87 41.96 -58.67 44.11
C ASN A 87 42.90 -57.78 44.93
N LEU A 88 44.04 -57.41 44.36
CA LEU A 88 45.15 -56.81 45.09
C LEU A 88 45.49 -55.41 44.54
N ILE A 89 45.70 -54.44 45.42
CA ILE A 89 46.32 -53.17 45.03
C ILE A 89 47.78 -53.41 44.66
N PHE A 90 48.51 -54.16 45.47
CA PHE A 90 49.92 -54.48 45.21
C PHE A 90 50.25 -55.96 45.38
N ARG A 91 51.01 -56.51 44.44
CA ARG A 91 51.58 -57.86 44.53
C ARG A 91 53.06 -57.84 44.17
N GLY A 92 53.93 -58.10 45.15
CA GLY A 92 55.39 -58.15 44.96
C GLY A 92 56.01 -59.55 45.05
N SER A 93 55.35 -60.47 45.74
CA SER A 93 55.79 -61.86 45.94
C SER A 93 54.66 -62.65 46.60
N THR A 94 54.86 -63.94 46.90
CA THR A 94 53.90 -64.74 47.68
C THR A 94 53.69 -64.24 49.12
N THR A 95 54.55 -63.34 49.62
CA THR A 95 54.45 -62.76 50.98
C THR A 95 54.18 -61.25 50.97
N ALA A 96 53.97 -60.64 49.80
CA ALA A 96 53.64 -59.23 49.66
C ALA A 96 52.42 -59.10 48.75
N MET A 97 51.24 -59.15 49.37
CA MET A 97 49.92 -59.17 48.72
C MET A 97 49.02 -58.20 49.49
N ASP A 98 49.02 -56.94 49.09
CA ASP A 98 48.25 -55.88 49.74
C ASP A 98 46.90 -55.77 49.03
N GLN A 99 45.80 -56.05 49.73
CA GLN A 99 44.45 -56.07 49.17
C GLN A 99 43.86 -54.67 49.10
N THR A 100 44.27 -53.80 50.03
CA THR A 100 43.76 -52.45 50.18
C THR A 100 44.84 -51.40 49.93
N LEU A 101 44.42 -50.20 49.56
CA LEU A 101 45.33 -49.06 49.39
C LEU A 101 46.07 -48.72 50.69
N ALA A 102 45.41 -48.87 51.84
CA ALA A 102 46.02 -48.61 53.14
C ALA A 102 47.20 -49.54 53.42
N GLU A 103 47.08 -50.84 53.09
CA GLU A 103 48.17 -51.81 53.21
C GLU A 103 49.33 -51.47 52.27
N TYR A 104 49.03 -51.08 51.03
CA TYR A 104 50.05 -50.63 50.08
C TYR A 104 50.78 -49.37 50.57
N LYS A 105 50.06 -48.36 51.07
CA LYS A 105 50.67 -47.13 51.61
C LYS A 105 51.59 -47.41 52.80
N LEU A 106 51.23 -48.35 53.67
CA LEU A 106 52.13 -48.82 54.75
C LEU A 106 53.41 -49.46 54.20
N ARG A 107 53.33 -50.17 53.07
CA ARG A 107 54.51 -50.76 52.41
C ARG A 107 55.36 -49.72 51.70
N ALA A 108 54.75 -48.76 51.02
CA ALA A 108 55.43 -47.66 50.35
C ALA A 108 56.14 -46.75 51.36
N ALA A 109 55.56 -46.60 52.55
CA ALA A 109 56.07 -45.91 53.74
C ALA A 109 56.32 -44.40 53.57
N THR A 110 57.11 -43.97 52.58
CA THR A 110 57.54 -42.58 52.41
C THR A 110 57.16 -41.96 51.06
N PHE A 111 56.63 -42.73 50.12
CA PHE A 111 56.17 -42.27 48.81
C PHE A 111 54.75 -42.79 48.56
N ASP A 112 54.07 -42.28 47.54
CA ASP A 112 52.71 -42.69 47.13
C ASP A 112 51.63 -42.50 48.19
N GLN A 113 51.81 -41.54 49.10
CA GLN A 113 50.95 -41.33 50.26
C GLN A 113 49.68 -40.54 49.93
N ASN A 114 49.66 -39.78 48.84
CA ASN A 114 48.51 -39.02 48.34
C ASN A 114 47.77 -39.77 47.21
N SER A 115 48.01 -41.07 47.06
CA SER A 115 47.32 -41.92 46.09
C SER A 115 45.91 -42.33 46.53
N TYR A 116 45.09 -42.75 45.57
CA TYR A 116 43.68 -43.08 45.75
C TYR A 116 43.33 -44.48 45.22
N THR A 117 42.12 -44.93 45.53
CA THR A 117 41.52 -46.15 44.97
C THR A 117 40.09 -45.80 44.55
N GLU A 118 39.81 -45.92 43.26
CA GLU A 118 38.50 -45.61 42.69
C GLU A 118 38.26 -46.49 41.47
N ASP A 119 37.03 -46.94 41.33
CA ASP A 119 36.56 -47.42 40.03
C ASP A 119 36.31 -46.20 39.14
N VAL A 120 37.35 -45.73 38.44
CA VAL A 120 37.30 -44.48 37.68
C VAL A 120 36.15 -44.53 36.66
N PRO A 121 35.29 -43.50 36.61
CA PRO A 121 34.14 -43.44 35.70
C PRO A 121 34.60 -43.07 34.28
N PHE A 122 35.26 -43.99 33.60
CA PHE A 122 35.60 -43.82 32.18
C PHE A 122 34.33 -43.83 31.30
N LEU A 123 34.33 -43.05 30.22
CA LEU A 123 33.22 -42.99 29.26
C LEU A 123 32.92 -44.37 28.64
N ALA A 124 33.96 -45.14 28.29
CA ALA A 124 33.83 -46.51 27.81
C ALA A 124 35.08 -47.36 28.12
N SER A 125 35.06 -48.64 27.72
CA SER A 125 36.23 -49.53 27.88
C SER A 125 37.35 -49.26 26.87
N ASP A 126 37.01 -48.61 25.77
CA ASP A 126 37.88 -48.21 24.65
C ASP A 126 38.04 -46.69 24.54
N ASP A 127 37.32 -45.94 25.38
CA ASP A 127 37.45 -44.50 25.56
C ASP A 127 37.70 -44.20 27.05
N LEU A 128 38.96 -43.95 27.39
CA LEU A 128 39.41 -43.75 28.76
C LEU A 128 39.44 -42.28 29.19
N HIS A 129 38.75 -41.39 28.48
CA HIS A 129 38.37 -40.11 29.05
C HIS A 129 37.45 -40.35 30.25
N VAL A 130 37.59 -39.52 31.27
CA VAL A 130 36.80 -39.59 32.49
C VAL A 130 35.54 -38.77 32.29
N ASP A 131 34.40 -39.31 32.73
CA ASP A 131 33.13 -38.58 32.70
C ASP A 131 33.28 -37.23 33.45
N PRO A 132 33.21 -36.08 32.75
CA PRO A 132 33.44 -34.78 33.35
C PRO A 132 32.32 -34.33 34.31
N LEU A 133 31.18 -35.03 34.32
CA LEU A 133 30.07 -34.77 35.24
C LEU A 133 30.12 -35.68 36.47
N ALA A 134 30.97 -36.71 36.47
CA ALA A 134 31.09 -37.63 37.58
C ALA A 134 31.82 -36.99 38.77
N THR A 135 31.34 -37.29 39.99
CA THR A 135 32.14 -37.03 41.19
C THR A 135 33.26 -38.06 41.28
N THR A 136 34.49 -37.64 41.00
CA THR A 136 35.67 -38.52 40.95
C THR A 136 36.85 -37.94 41.74
N VAL A 137 37.69 -38.82 42.30
CA VAL A 137 38.97 -38.43 42.90
C VAL A 137 40.04 -38.07 41.87
N VAL A 138 39.77 -38.22 40.57
CA VAL A 138 40.66 -37.77 39.49
C VAL A 138 40.83 -36.25 39.50
N ARG A 139 39.71 -35.53 39.67
CA ARG A 139 39.64 -34.08 39.52
C ARG A 139 40.47 -33.33 40.57
N GLY A 140 41.38 -32.47 40.15
CA GLY A 140 42.18 -31.55 40.96
C GLY A 140 43.16 -32.21 41.92
N ASN A 141 43.47 -33.49 41.73
CA ASN A 141 44.18 -34.30 42.72
C ASN A 141 45.57 -34.76 42.28
N ALA A 142 46.03 -34.40 41.08
CA ALA A 142 47.40 -34.67 40.66
C ALA A 142 48.38 -33.60 41.18
N GLN A 143 49.68 -33.94 41.13
CA GLN A 143 50.76 -32.98 41.37
C GLN A 143 51.33 -32.48 40.02
N PRO A 144 51.61 -31.18 39.84
CA PRO A 144 52.24 -30.69 38.61
C PRO A 144 53.59 -31.35 38.34
N VAL A 145 53.74 -31.98 37.17
CA VAL A 145 55.02 -32.61 36.76
C VAL A 145 55.85 -31.60 35.97
N THR A 146 56.82 -30.98 36.63
CA THR A 146 57.78 -30.03 36.02
C THR A 146 59.20 -30.59 35.88
N SER A 147 59.45 -31.76 36.46
CA SER A 147 60.74 -32.45 36.47
C SER A 147 60.50 -33.97 36.35
N PRO A 148 61.36 -34.72 35.63
CA PRO A 148 62.57 -34.27 34.93
C PRO A 148 62.34 -33.50 33.63
N PHE A 149 61.09 -33.47 33.15
CA PHE A 149 60.60 -32.61 32.07
C PHE A 149 59.14 -32.25 32.37
N ALA A 150 58.68 -31.13 31.83
CA ALA A 150 57.30 -30.69 32.04
C ALA A 150 56.33 -31.49 31.15
N ILE A 151 55.18 -31.85 31.72
CA ILE A 151 54.01 -32.33 30.99
C ILE A 151 52.94 -31.25 31.17
N THR A 152 52.73 -30.44 30.13
CA THR A 152 51.87 -29.25 30.19
C THR A 152 50.52 -29.44 29.53
N GLU A 153 50.38 -30.48 28.72
CA GLU A 153 49.17 -30.81 27.98
C GLU A 153 48.78 -32.26 28.26
N ASP A 154 47.51 -32.56 28.14
CA ASP A 154 46.93 -33.89 28.27
C ASP A 154 46.92 -34.66 26.94
N ILE A 155 46.09 -35.70 26.82
CA ILE A 155 46.01 -36.53 25.61
C ILE A 155 45.32 -35.84 24.42
N ASP A 156 44.45 -34.85 24.69
CA ASP A 156 43.70 -34.09 23.68
C ASP A 156 44.37 -32.75 23.34
N GLY A 157 45.43 -32.39 24.07
CA GLY A 157 46.12 -31.11 23.93
C GLY A 157 45.55 -30.00 24.81
N MET A 158 44.67 -30.32 25.76
CA MET A 158 44.21 -29.38 26.78
C MET A 158 45.35 -29.08 27.74
N LEU A 159 45.51 -27.79 28.10
CA LEU A 159 46.50 -27.40 29.09
C LEU A 159 46.09 -27.95 30.45
N ARG A 160 47.04 -28.60 31.13
CA ARG A 160 46.87 -29.04 32.51
C ARG A 160 46.85 -27.87 33.46
N ASP A 161 46.02 -27.94 34.49
CA ASP A 161 45.99 -26.92 35.54
C ASP A 161 47.39 -26.82 36.20
N PRO A 162 47.97 -25.62 36.29
CA PRO A 162 49.33 -25.44 36.77
C PRO A 162 49.49 -25.70 38.28
N GLU A 163 48.40 -25.71 39.05
CA GLU A 163 48.40 -25.92 40.50
C GLU A 163 47.77 -27.26 40.89
N ASN A 164 46.62 -27.60 40.30
CA ASN A 164 45.80 -28.76 40.64
C ASN A 164 45.38 -29.53 39.38
N PRO A 165 46.32 -30.15 38.65
CA PRO A 165 45.98 -30.96 37.48
C PRO A 165 45.19 -32.21 37.85
N ASP A 166 44.71 -32.93 36.84
CA ASP A 166 43.95 -34.17 37.02
C ASP A 166 44.84 -35.42 36.98
N ILE A 167 44.45 -36.44 37.75
CA ILE A 167 45.16 -37.74 37.74
C ILE A 167 44.82 -38.50 36.46
N GLY A 168 45.83 -38.96 35.72
CA GLY A 168 45.65 -39.76 34.51
C GLY A 168 45.94 -38.97 33.23
N ALA A 169 45.63 -39.60 32.09
CA ALA A 169 45.96 -39.04 30.78
C ALA A 169 45.10 -37.83 30.38
N ASP A 170 43.94 -37.69 31.01
CA ASP A 170 42.88 -36.74 30.71
C ASP A 170 42.91 -35.57 31.70
N GLU A 171 42.71 -34.35 31.21
CA GLU A 171 42.40 -33.17 32.02
C GLU A 171 40.92 -32.84 31.81
N LEU A 172 40.11 -32.94 32.86
CA LEU A 172 38.67 -32.88 32.72
C LEU A 172 38.22 -31.45 32.42
N PRO A 173 37.35 -31.25 31.42
CA PRO A 173 36.71 -29.96 31.21
C PRO A 173 35.89 -29.54 32.44
N VAL A 174 35.63 -28.24 32.53
CA VAL A 174 34.69 -27.70 33.50
C VAL A 174 33.32 -28.33 33.27
N ALA A 175 32.64 -28.71 34.36
CA ALA A 175 31.36 -29.44 34.32
C ALA A 175 30.16 -28.53 34.00
N MET A 176 30.33 -27.63 33.04
CA MET A 176 29.28 -26.79 32.46
C MET A 176 29.67 -26.40 31.02
N PRO A 177 28.70 -26.01 30.19
CA PRO A 177 28.99 -25.51 28.84
C PRO A 177 29.67 -24.15 28.82
N ASP A 178 30.37 -23.87 27.72
CA ASP A 178 30.80 -22.50 27.38
C ASP A 178 29.60 -21.62 26.98
N VAL A 179 29.82 -20.32 26.79
CA VAL A 179 28.79 -19.35 26.40
C VAL A 179 28.58 -19.30 24.88
N ALA A 180 27.35 -18.96 24.47
CA ALA A 180 27.04 -18.64 23.08
C ALA A 180 27.65 -17.28 22.66
N THR A 181 27.94 -17.12 21.37
CA THR A 181 28.61 -15.93 20.81
C THR A 181 27.98 -15.50 19.48
N ASN A 182 28.46 -14.40 18.89
CA ASN A 182 28.05 -13.89 17.57
C ASN A 182 26.52 -13.79 17.37
N PRO A 183 25.83 -12.96 18.18
CA PRO A 183 24.39 -12.77 18.05
C PRO A 183 24.00 -12.14 16.71
N LEU A 184 22.88 -12.58 16.16
CA LEU A 184 22.14 -11.95 15.08
C LEU A 184 20.65 -11.87 15.48
N PRO A 185 20.06 -10.67 15.60
CA PRO A 185 20.64 -9.35 15.36
C PRO A 185 21.88 -9.06 16.23
N GLN A 186 22.82 -8.26 15.70
CA GLN A 186 24.03 -7.89 16.44
C GLN A 186 23.67 -7.15 17.73
N ASN A 187 24.48 -7.34 18.77
CA ASN A 187 24.27 -6.65 20.04
C ASN A 187 24.30 -5.12 19.86
N GLY A 188 23.22 -4.45 20.24
CA GLY A 188 23.00 -3.01 20.08
C GLY A 188 22.57 -2.57 18.68
N ALA A 189 22.14 -3.49 17.80
CA ALA A 189 21.64 -3.14 16.47
C ALA A 189 20.39 -2.25 16.55
N THR A 190 20.29 -1.25 15.66
CA THR A 190 19.11 -0.40 15.49
C THR A 190 18.47 -0.66 14.13
N ASP A 191 17.22 -0.21 13.97
CA ASP A 191 16.47 -0.31 12.71
C ASP A 191 16.34 -1.76 12.21
N VAL A 192 16.25 -2.70 13.15
CA VAL A 192 16.01 -4.11 12.85
C VAL A 192 14.55 -4.27 12.39
N MET A 193 14.31 -5.08 11.36
CA MET A 193 12.93 -5.28 10.88
C MET A 193 12.09 -5.96 11.96
N ALA A 194 10.82 -5.59 12.07
CA ALA A 194 9.95 -6.17 13.09
C ALA A 194 9.62 -7.66 12.81
N ASP A 195 9.82 -8.12 11.57
CA ASP A 195 9.51 -9.46 11.05
C ASP A 195 10.78 -10.30 10.77
N ILE A 196 11.86 -10.11 11.53
CA ILE A 196 13.12 -10.86 11.32
C ILE A 196 12.97 -12.39 11.36
N GLY A 197 11.89 -12.91 11.94
CA GLY A 197 11.52 -14.32 11.97
C GLY A 197 12.36 -15.19 12.89
N SER A 198 13.65 -14.91 13.08
CA SER A 198 14.51 -15.69 13.97
C SER A 198 15.64 -14.89 14.61
N LEU A 199 16.07 -15.35 15.79
CA LEU A 199 17.34 -15.01 16.42
C LEU A 199 18.37 -16.07 16.04
N GLN A 200 19.64 -15.70 15.85
CA GLN A 200 20.72 -16.63 15.54
C GLN A 200 21.97 -16.36 16.37
N TRP A 201 22.70 -17.41 16.71
CA TRP A 201 23.96 -17.31 17.45
C TRP A 201 24.95 -18.37 16.98
N SER A 202 26.19 -18.24 17.41
CA SER A 202 27.23 -19.25 17.23
C SER A 202 27.57 -19.95 18.54
N TYR A 203 27.90 -21.23 18.45
CA TYR A 203 28.47 -22.02 19.53
C TYR A 203 29.63 -22.86 18.97
N LEU A 204 30.83 -22.71 19.54
CA LEU A 204 32.01 -23.44 19.10
C LEU A 204 32.42 -24.42 20.19
N GLU A 205 32.69 -25.67 19.80
CA GLU A 205 33.20 -26.68 20.74
C GLU A 205 34.50 -26.19 21.37
N ASN A 206 34.54 -26.24 22.70
CA ASN A 206 35.67 -25.80 23.49
C ASN A 206 36.12 -26.94 24.40
N LEU A 207 37.35 -27.42 24.19
CA LEU A 207 37.92 -28.52 24.97
C LEU A 207 37.88 -28.27 26.49
N TYR A 208 37.88 -27.02 26.96
CA TYR A 208 37.84 -26.69 28.39
C TYR A 208 36.45 -26.79 29.03
N PHE A 209 35.39 -27.01 28.24
CA PHE A 209 34.00 -27.06 28.70
C PHE A 209 33.31 -28.32 28.16
N VAL A 210 32.29 -28.79 28.86
CA VAL A 210 31.45 -29.87 28.33
C VAL A 210 30.50 -29.33 27.27
N ASN A 211 30.25 -30.08 26.20
CA ASN A 211 29.25 -29.67 25.21
C ASN A 211 27.83 -29.68 25.84
N PRO A 212 26.97 -28.71 25.50
CA PRO A 212 25.61 -28.63 26.02
C PRO A 212 24.73 -29.74 25.42
N ALA A 213 23.62 -30.04 26.10
CA ALA A 213 22.51 -30.76 25.47
C ALA A 213 21.72 -29.85 24.52
N GLY A 214 21.69 -28.55 24.81
CA GLY A 214 21.03 -27.55 23.98
C GLY A 214 21.04 -26.16 24.62
N PHE A 215 20.12 -25.32 24.18
CA PHE A 215 20.10 -23.90 24.45
C PHE A 215 18.71 -23.45 24.89
N ARG A 216 18.59 -22.86 26.07
CA ARG A 216 17.39 -22.08 26.43
C ARG A 216 17.52 -20.68 25.87
N VAL A 217 16.50 -20.23 25.14
CA VAL A 217 16.48 -18.90 24.53
C VAL A 217 15.41 -18.06 25.20
N TYR A 218 15.78 -16.83 25.52
CA TYR A 218 14.93 -15.85 26.18
C TYR A 218 14.88 -14.57 25.33
N LEU A 219 13.72 -13.93 25.23
CA LEU A 219 13.49 -12.67 24.53
C LEU A 219 12.44 -11.85 25.28
N GLY A 220 12.82 -10.66 25.73
CA GLY A 220 11.96 -9.75 26.48
C GLY A 220 12.22 -8.29 26.12
N THR A 221 11.46 -7.37 26.71
CA THR A 221 11.64 -5.91 26.53
C THR A 221 12.40 -5.25 27.68
N GLU A 222 12.80 -6.04 28.68
CA GLU A 222 13.60 -5.61 29.83
C GLU A 222 14.92 -6.39 29.84
N GLU A 223 15.99 -5.78 30.35
CA GLU A 223 17.33 -6.40 30.39
C GLU A 223 17.41 -7.59 31.38
N ASP A 224 16.62 -7.53 32.46
CA ASP A 224 16.53 -8.59 33.48
C ASP A 224 15.56 -9.68 33.00
N LEU A 225 16.07 -10.58 32.15
CA LEU A 225 15.31 -11.67 31.56
C LEU A 225 14.91 -12.70 32.63
N THR A 226 13.65 -13.12 32.57
CA THR A 226 13.05 -14.07 33.50
C THR A 226 12.40 -15.23 32.76
N GLU A 227 11.86 -16.19 33.51
CA GLU A 227 11.16 -17.34 32.92
C GLU A 227 9.93 -16.96 32.07
N SER A 228 9.36 -15.75 32.25
CA SER A 228 8.28 -15.29 31.35
C SER A 228 8.76 -14.91 29.96
N ASP A 229 10.06 -14.69 29.78
CA ASP A 229 10.69 -14.30 28.52
C ASP A 229 11.20 -15.53 27.75
N TYR A 230 11.01 -16.74 28.27
CA TYR A 230 11.44 -17.99 27.63
C TYR A 230 10.67 -18.23 26.33
N ILE A 231 11.40 -18.39 25.23
CA ILE A 231 10.83 -18.63 23.89
C ILE A 231 11.02 -20.07 23.40
N GLY A 232 12.01 -20.81 23.91
CA GLY A 232 12.16 -22.23 23.58
C GLY A 232 13.53 -22.86 23.83
N TRP A 233 13.56 -24.18 23.65
CA TRP A 233 14.75 -25.04 23.71
C TRP A 233 15.22 -25.40 22.30
N ILE A 234 16.49 -25.15 22.01
CA ILE A 234 17.13 -25.58 20.77
C ILE A 234 18.14 -26.67 21.09
N GLU A 235 17.97 -27.86 20.51
CA GLU A 235 18.88 -28.98 20.72
C GLU A 235 20.27 -28.68 20.15
N TYR A 236 21.30 -29.09 20.86
CA TYR A 236 22.67 -29.04 20.37
C TYR A 236 22.93 -30.21 19.42
N GLU A 237 23.54 -29.91 18.28
CA GLU A 237 23.99 -30.90 17.31
C GLU A 237 25.50 -30.80 17.14
N GLN A 238 26.20 -31.93 17.36
CA GLN A 238 27.65 -31.98 17.26
C GLN A 238 28.14 -31.59 15.86
N GLY A 239 29.16 -30.72 15.81
CA GLY A 239 29.70 -30.18 14.56
C GLY A 239 28.88 -29.05 13.91
N THR A 240 27.75 -28.65 14.52
CA THR A 240 27.01 -27.44 14.12
C THR A 240 27.54 -26.24 14.88
N GLU A 241 27.91 -25.17 14.17
CA GLU A 241 28.47 -23.96 14.77
C GLU A 241 27.47 -22.80 14.86
N THR A 242 26.34 -22.87 14.14
CA THR A 242 25.34 -21.80 14.06
C THR A 242 23.96 -22.36 14.33
N PHE A 243 23.22 -21.69 15.21
CA PHE A 243 21.91 -22.11 15.69
C PHE A 243 20.93 -20.95 15.58
N SER A 244 19.63 -21.26 15.55
CA SER A 244 18.58 -20.27 15.46
C SER A 244 17.33 -20.65 16.25
N ALA A 245 16.61 -19.63 16.71
CA ALA A 245 15.31 -19.76 17.34
C ALA A 245 14.30 -18.87 16.62
N GLU A 246 13.19 -19.46 16.16
CA GLU A 246 12.09 -18.73 15.52
C GLU A 246 11.37 -17.84 16.54
N ILE A 247 10.94 -16.66 16.11
CA ILE A 247 10.22 -15.68 16.92
C ILE A 247 9.03 -15.12 16.15
N ASP A 248 8.01 -14.69 16.89
CA ASP A 248 6.86 -13.97 16.32
C ASP A 248 7.24 -12.52 15.94
N ASP A 249 6.34 -11.87 15.19
CA ASP A 249 6.47 -10.46 14.84
C ASP A 249 6.59 -9.57 16.07
N LEU A 250 7.52 -8.62 15.98
CA LEU A 250 7.88 -7.73 17.06
C LEU A 250 7.12 -6.40 16.98
N SER A 251 7.07 -5.69 18.09
CA SER A 251 6.56 -4.32 18.09
C SER A 251 7.59 -3.38 17.46
N PHE A 252 7.14 -2.42 16.65
CA PHE A 252 7.99 -1.37 16.08
C PHE A 252 8.54 -0.42 17.14
N SER A 253 9.67 0.24 16.84
CA SER A 253 10.34 1.19 17.73
C SER A 253 10.57 0.67 19.16
N THR A 254 10.78 -0.63 19.31
CA THR A 254 10.88 -1.32 20.60
C THR A 254 12.26 -1.94 20.75
N THR A 255 12.87 -1.75 21.93
CA THR A 255 14.13 -2.42 22.27
C THR A 255 13.83 -3.75 22.92
N TYR A 256 14.43 -4.80 22.36
CA TYR A 256 14.37 -6.15 22.88
C TYR A 256 15.73 -6.55 23.44
N TYR A 257 15.69 -7.34 24.50
CA TYR A 257 16.83 -8.00 25.11
C TYR A 257 16.64 -9.50 24.98
N TRP A 258 17.71 -10.22 24.68
CA TRP A 258 17.66 -11.66 24.51
C TRP A 258 18.95 -12.32 24.97
N SER A 259 18.82 -13.56 25.37
CA SER A 259 19.94 -14.35 25.85
C SER A 259 19.78 -15.80 25.42
N VAL A 260 20.92 -16.44 25.23
CA VAL A 260 21.02 -17.87 24.95
C VAL A 260 21.82 -18.47 26.09
N VAL A 261 21.21 -19.44 26.77
CA VAL A 261 21.80 -20.15 27.90
C VAL A 261 22.08 -21.59 27.46
N PRO A 262 23.33 -21.91 27.05
CA PRO A 262 23.75 -23.29 26.84
C PRO A 262 23.63 -24.09 28.15
N SER A 263 23.04 -25.27 28.08
CA SER A 263 22.75 -26.11 29.25
C SER A 263 22.90 -27.59 28.94
N LEU A 264 23.23 -28.38 29.96
CA LEU A 264 23.30 -29.85 29.89
C LEU A 264 21.93 -30.54 30.01
N ASP A 265 20.90 -29.82 30.41
CA ASP A 265 19.53 -30.32 30.55
C ASP A 265 18.53 -29.20 30.23
N GLU A 266 17.37 -29.55 29.68
CA GLU A 266 16.34 -28.57 29.32
C GLU A 266 15.76 -27.86 30.56
N GLU A 267 15.49 -28.60 31.63
CA GLU A 267 14.78 -28.11 32.82
C GLU A 267 15.73 -27.55 33.89
N GLU A 268 16.69 -28.35 34.36
CA GLU A 268 17.59 -27.98 35.47
C GLU A 268 19.00 -28.58 35.29
N GLY A 269 19.73 -28.08 34.30
CA GLY A 269 21.11 -28.47 34.02
C GLY A 269 22.14 -27.56 34.71
N PRO A 270 23.41 -27.99 34.81
CA PRO A 270 24.50 -27.04 34.90
C PRO A 270 24.49 -26.16 33.65
N ASP A 271 24.35 -24.86 33.88
CA ASP A 271 24.27 -23.84 32.85
C ASP A 271 25.64 -23.22 32.61
N ALA A 272 25.82 -22.68 31.41
CA ALA A 272 26.96 -21.80 31.16
C ALA A 272 26.97 -20.65 32.17
N GLU A 273 28.15 -20.36 32.74
CA GLU A 273 28.30 -19.24 33.66
C GLU A 273 28.22 -17.90 32.92
N GLU A 274 27.42 -16.98 33.45
CA GLU A 274 27.27 -15.60 32.94
C GLU A 274 26.95 -15.53 31.43
N PRO A 275 25.84 -16.15 30.97
CA PRO A 275 25.44 -16.04 29.57
C PRO A 275 25.21 -14.57 29.20
N ALA A 276 25.64 -14.19 28.00
CA ALA A 276 25.51 -12.82 27.55
C ALA A 276 24.04 -12.44 27.33
N VAL A 277 23.69 -11.22 27.71
CA VAL A 277 22.43 -10.57 27.32
C VAL A 277 22.75 -9.61 26.19
N TRP A 278 22.12 -9.83 25.05
CA TRP A 278 22.23 -8.98 23.86
C TRP A 278 20.97 -8.17 23.67
N SER A 279 21.06 -7.05 22.96
CA SER A 279 19.90 -6.23 22.64
C SER A 279 19.84 -5.80 21.18
N PHE A 280 18.65 -5.44 20.72
CA PHE A 280 18.44 -4.75 19.45
C PHE A 280 17.17 -3.89 19.51
N THR A 281 17.07 -2.91 18.64
CA THR A 281 15.91 -2.01 18.54
C THR A 281 15.28 -2.17 17.16
N THR A 282 13.98 -2.48 17.14
CA THR A 282 13.21 -2.52 15.89
C THR A 282 13.03 -1.12 15.30
N GLY A 283 13.00 -1.03 13.98
CA GLY A 283 12.72 0.21 13.27
C GLY A 283 11.30 0.74 13.52
N PRO A 284 11.01 1.99 13.18
CA PRO A 284 9.64 2.50 13.16
C PRO A 284 8.78 1.74 12.14
N PHE A 285 7.46 1.78 12.32
CA PHE A 285 6.54 1.27 11.32
C PHE A 285 6.70 2.05 10.01
N SER A 286 6.89 1.34 8.90
CA SER A 286 6.90 1.90 7.55
C SER A 286 5.98 1.09 6.64
N TYR A 287 5.17 1.77 5.83
CA TYR A 287 4.46 1.18 4.71
C TYR A 287 5.45 0.79 3.61
N ASP A 288 5.25 -0.39 3.02
CA ASP A 288 6.06 -0.96 1.93
C ASP A 288 5.76 -0.33 0.56
N TYR A 289 4.83 0.64 0.52
CA TYR A 289 4.47 1.43 -0.65
C TYR A 289 4.67 2.93 -0.40
N PRO A 290 4.77 3.77 -1.46
CA PRO A 290 4.90 5.22 -1.31
C PRO A 290 3.59 5.91 -0.91
N ASN A 291 3.67 7.10 -0.31
CA ASN A 291 2.48 7.92 -0.07
C ASN A 291 1.86 8.43 -1.39
N PRO A 292 0.55 8.77 -1.44
CA PRO A 292 -0.08 9.30 -2.65
C PRO A 292 0.38 10.74 -2.98
N ALA A 293 0.26 11.13 -4.25
CA ALA A 293 0.45 12.50 -4.71
C ALA A 293 -0.75 13.40 -4.36
N GLU A 294 -0.52 14.71 -4.24
CA GLU A 294 -1.52 15.69 -3.79
C GLU A 294 -1.52 16.96 -4.66
N ASN A 295 -2.46 17.88 -4.39
CA ASN A 295 -2.54 19.22 -5.00
C ASN A 295 -2.43 19.23 -6.55
N PRO A 296 -3.39 18.60 -7.26
CA PRO A 296 -3.39 18.56 -8.71
C PRO A 296 -3.62 19.94 -9.34
N LEU A 297 -3.01 20.15 -10.50
CA LEU A 297 -3.22 21.26 -11.42
C LEU A 297 -3.36 20.69 -12.85
N PRO A 298 -4.52 20.83 -13.51
CA PRO A 298 -5.74 21.52 -13.07
C PRO A 298 -6.31 20.98 -11.75
N GLU A 299 -6.88 21.88 -10.94
CA GLU A 299 -7.51 21.51 -9.67
C GLU A 299 -8.59 20.44 -9.90
N ASN A 300 -8.77 19.54 -8.93
CA ASN A 300 -9.77 18.48 -9.06
C ASN A 300 -11.19 19.06 -9.20
N ASN A 301 -11.91 18.63 -10.24
CA ASN A 301 -13.19 19.17 -10.70
C ASN A 301 -13.12 20.60 -11.25
N ALA A 302 -11.96 21.05 -11.75
CA ALA A 302 -11.85 22.34 -12.43
C ALA A 302 -12.75 22.37 -13.68
N GLU A 303 -13.46 23.48 -13.87
CA GLU A 303 -14.28 23.74 -15.06
C GLU A 303 -13.63 24.84 -15.91
N ASN A 304 -13.94 24.86 -17.21
CA ASN A 304 -13.41 25.83 -18.17
C ASN A 304 -11.88 25.87 -18.24
N VAL A 305 -11.23 24.71 -18.16
CA VAL A 305 -9.79 24.60 -18.39
C VAL A 305 -9.48 24.90 -19.86
N ASN A 306 -8.52 25.79 -20.10
CA ASN A 306 -8.11 26.15 -21.45
C ASN A 306 -7.55 24.92 -22.18
N ILE A 307 -7.99 24.67 -23.42
CA ILE A 307 -7.55 23.49 -24.18
C ILE A 307 -6.06 23.54 -24.57
N GLY A 308 -5.42 24.70 -24.47
CA GLY A 308 -3.98 24.90 -24.69
C GLY A 308 -3.10 24.63 -23.46
N ILE A 309 -3.63 23.94 -22.44
CA ILE A 309 -2.83 23.53 -21.28
C ILE A 309 -1.68 22.59 -21.71
N ALA A 310 -0.46 22.95 -21.31
CA ALA A 310 0.75 22.23 -21.76
C ALA A 310 1.09 21.00 -20.92
N ALA A 311 0.71 20.98 -19.64
CA ALA A 311 1.09 19.94 -18.71
C ALA A 311 0.10 19.80 -17.56
N LEU A 312 0.03 18.59 -17.01
CA LEU A 312 -0.52 18.29 -15.69
C LEU A 312 0.57 18.49 -14.65
N SER A 313 0.19 18.91 -13.45
CA SER A 313 1.10 19.23 -12.34
C SER A 313 0.54 18.70 -11.04
N TRP A 314 1.38 18.21 -10.14
CA TRP A 314 0.99 17.77 -8.80
C TRP A 314 2.11 18.06 -7.80
N GLU A 315 1.77 18.04 -6.52
CA GLU A 315 2.74 18.10 -5.43
C GLU A 315 3.01 16.70 -4.87
N PHE A 316 4.24 16.47 -4.43
CA PHE A 316 4.63 15.27 -3.71
C PHE A 316 5.65 15.62 -2.63
N VAL A 317 5.31 15.29 -1.38
CA VAL A 317 6.22 15.41 -0.24
C VAL A 317 6.40 14.02 0.34
N PHE A 318 7.64 13.54 0.37
CA PHE A 318 7.95 12.23 0.93
C PHE A 318 7.63 12.19 2.43
N ASN A 319 6.92 11.15 2.85
CA ASN A 319 6.62 10.88 4.25
C ASN A 319 7.43 9.67 4.72
N GLU A 320 8.28 9.86 5.74
CA GLU A 320 9.19 8.84 6.27
C GLU A 320 8.48 7.56 6.80
N MET A 321 7.16 7.60 6.99
CA MET A 321 6.37 6.40 7.30
C MET A 321 6.09 5.51 6.07
N PHE A 322 6.51 5.90 4.87
CA PHE A 322 6.26 5.20 3.60
C PHE A 322 7.60 4.88 2.92
N THR A 323 7.55 3.98 1.94
CA THR A 323 8.73 3.68 1.11
C THR A 323 8.96 4.79 0.09
N GLU A 324 10.21 5.20 -0.09
CA GLU A 324 10.58 6.24 -1.06
C GLU A 324 10.27 5.78 -2.50
N PRO A 325 9.56 6.57 -3.32
CA PRO A 325 9.25 6.19 -4.69
C PRO A 325 10.48 6.32 -5.60
N ALA A 326 10.55 5.49 -6.64
CA ALA A 326 11.47 5.74 -7.76
C ALA A 326 10.91 6.79 -8.75
N GLY A 327 9.59 6.97 -8.75
CA GLY A 327 8.91 7.92 -9.61
C GLY A 327 7.40 7.73 -9.64
N PHE A 328 6.79 8.28 -10.68
CA PHE A 328 5.36 8.44 -10.83
C PHE A 328 4.87 7.92 -12.18
N LEU A 329 3.90 7.02 -12.16
CA LEU A 329 3.14 6.62 -13.34
C LEU A 329 1.96 7.58 -13.51
N VAL A 330 1.89 8.28 -14.64
CA VAL A 330 0.86 9.28 -14.92
C VAL A 330 -0.10 8.76 -15.97
N TYR A 331 -1.38 8.70 -15.62
CA TYR A 331 -2.44 8.23 -16.51
C TYR A 331 -3.41 9.35 -16.84
N PHE A 332 -3.90 9.38 -18.08
CA PHE A 332 -4.83 10.40 -18.56
C PHE A 332 -5.82 9.79 -19.55
N SER A 333 -7.12 10.02 -19.36
CA SER A 333 -8.17 9.44 -20.20
C SER A 333 -9.47 10.28 -20.18
N GLU A 334 -10.42 9.95 -21.05
CA GLU A 334 -11.77 10.53 -21.07
C GLU A 334 -12.74 9.85 -20.09
N ASN A 335 -12.27 8.83 -19.37
CA ASN A 335 -13.06 8.10 -18.36
C ASN A 335 -12.17 7.64 -17.19
N ASP A 336 -12.81 7.16 -16.12
CA ASP A 336 -12.13 6.75 -14.87
C ASP A 336 -11.57 5.32 -14.89
N ASN A 337 -11.74 4.56 -15.98
CA ASN A 337 -11.25 3.19 -16.11
C ASN A 337 -9.94 3.15 -16.90
N PHE A 338 -8.85 3.50 -16.22
CA PHE A 338 -7.51 3.50 -16.79
C PHE A 338 -7.01 2.09 -17.13
N THR A 339 -6.33 1.99 -18.27
CA THR A 339 -5.59 0.84 -18.77
C THR A 339 -4.11 1.21 -18.94
N GLU A 340 -3.25 0.23 -19.26
CA GLU A 340 -1.84 0.51 -19.55
C GLU A 340 -1.65 1.48 -20.72
N ASP A 341 -2.57 1.46 -21.70
CA ASP A 341 -2.52 2.36 -22.87
C ASP A 341 -2.83 3.83 -22.51
N ASP A 342 -3.45 4.09 -21.35
CA ASP A 342 -3.74 5.44 -20.85
C ASP A 342 -2.55 6.08 -20.12
N MET A 343 -1.44 5.36 -19.94
CA MET A 343 -0.22 5.90 -19.32
C MET A 343 0.47 6.87 -20.30
N ILE A 344 0.56 8.14 -19.90
CA ILE A 344 1.14 9.20 -20.72
C ILE A 344 2.59 9.53 -20.38
N ALA A 345 3.03 9.25 -19.15
CA ALA A 345 4.39 9.56 -18.71
C ALA A 345 4.85 8.70 -17.53
N TRP A 346 6.17 8.48 -17.48
CA TRP A 346 6.92 8.14 -16.27
C TRP A 346 7.73 9.37 -15.86
N VAL A 347 7.60 9.79 -14.62
CA VAL A 347 8.35 10.93 -14.07
C VAL A 347 9.21 10.42 -12.91
N GLU A 348 10.53 10.57 -13.01
CA GLU A 348 11.44 10.18 -11.93
C GLU A 348 11.26 11.08 -10.70
N TYR A 349 11.38 10.48 -9.52
CA TYR A 349 11.37 11.21 -8.25
C TYR A 349 12.74 11.85 -7.98
N ASP A 350 12.75 13.09 -7.48
CA ASP A 350 13.95 13.82 -7.04
C ASP A 350 13.70 14.41 -5.65
N ASP A 351 14.55 14.06 -4.68
CA ASP A 351 14.46 14.48 -3.27
C ASP A 351 14.52 16.00 -3.05
N LYS A 352 14.80 16.78 -4.10
CA LYS A 352 14.87 18.26 -4.06
C LYS A 352 13.65 18.95 -4.67
N GLU A 353 12.73 18.21 -5.27
CA GLU A 353 11.56 18.74 -5.95
C GLU A 353 10.28 18.36 -5.18
N GLU A 354 9.42 19.36 -4.96
CA GLU A 354 8.09 19.17 -4.34
C GLU A 354 6.96 19.21 -5.37
N VAL A 355 7.25 19.71 -6.59
CA VAL A 355 6.27 19.90 -7.66
C VAL A 355 6.73 19.17 -8.91
N TYR A 356 5.88 18.31 -9.45
CA TYR A 356 6.18 17.46 -10.59
C TYR A 356 5.18 17.74 -11.72
N THR A 357 5.60 17.49 -12.97
CA THR A 357 4.78 17.77 -14.14
C THR A 357 4.86 16.67 -15.19
N ALA A 358 3.78 16.48 -15.94
CA ALA A 358 3.70 15.59 -17.09
C ALA A 358 3.11 16.34 -18.29
N SER A 359 3.83 16.34 -19.42
CA SER A 359 3.38 17.05 -20.62
C SER A 359 2.18 16.38 -21.28
N ILE A 360 1.22 17.19 -21.71
CA ILE A 360 0.05 16.77 -22.50
C ILE A 360 -0.07 17.56 -23.81
N GLU A 361 0.98 18.29 -24.23
CA GLU A 361 0.98 19.10 -25.47
C GLU A 361 0.71 18.27 -26.73
N SER A 362 1.00 16.97 -26.71
CA SER A 362 0.73 16.05 -27.83
C SER A 362 -0.69 15.50 -27.86
N ILE A 363 -1.51 15.79 -26.84
CA ILE A 363 -2.87 15.31 -26.71
C ILE A 363 -3.84 16.38 -27.24
N ASP A 364 -4.70 16.00 -28.18
CA ASP A 364 -5.68 16.92 -28.79
C ASP A 364 -6.95 17.01 -27.94
N LEU A 365 -6.96 17.94 -26.98
CA LEU A 365 -8.09 18.16 -26.09
C LEU A 365 -9.30 18.72 -26.85
N GLN A 366 -10.46 18.13 -26.61
CA GLN A 366 -11.73 18.55 -27.22
C GLN A 366 -12.44 19.57 -26.33
N TYR A 367 -13.18 20.51 -26.93
CA TYR A 367 -14.03 21.46 -26.19
C TYR A 367 -15.18 20.75 -25.45
N LEU A 368 -15.65 21.32 -24.34
CA LEU A 368 -16.75 20.79 -23.52
C LEU A 368 -16.60 19.30 -23.13
N THR A 369 -15.36 18.84 -22.94
CA THR A 369 -15.04 17.44 -22.67
C THR A 369 -14.47 17.30 -21.26
N GLY A 370 -14.93 16.27 -20.54
CA GLY A 370 -14.42 15.90 -19.22
C GLY A 370 -13.27 14.92 -19.33
N TYR A 371 -12.17 15.21 -18.64
CA TYR A 371 -10.99 14.37 -18.59
C TYR A 371 -10.71 13.90 -17.16
N TYR A 372 -10.11 12.72 -17.06
CA TYR A 372 -9.75 12.04 -15.83
C TYR A 372 -8.26 11.74 -15.87
N TRP A 373 -7.59 11.91 -14.73
CA TRP A 373 -6.18 11.58 -14.62
C TRP A 373 -5.82 11.15 -13.20
N LYS A 374 -4.73 10.39 -13.08
CA LYS A 374 -4.18 9.98 -11.79
C LYS A 374 -2.66 9.90 -11.86
N VAL A 375 -2.04 10.06 -10.71
CA VAL A 375 -0.60 9.92 -10.53
C VAL A 375 -0.37 8.83 -9.49
N VAL A 376 0.34 7.79 -9.88
CA VAL A 376 0.64 6.63 -9.02
C VAL A 376 2.14 6.65 -8.69
N PRO A 377 2.53 7.14 -7.50
CA PRO A 377 3.87 6.94 -6.97
C PRO A 377 4.17 5.45 -6.83
N THR A 378 5.37 5.01 -7.23
CA THR A 378 5.79 3.60 -7.15
C THR A 378 7.30 3.49 -6.97
N VAL A 379 7.77 2.39 -6.37
CA VAL A 379 9.20 2.11 -6.13
C VAL A 379 9.94 1.64 -7.38
N SER A 380 9.23 1.36 -8.48
CA SER A 380 9.79 0.88 -9.74
C SER A 380 8.85 1.15 -10.90
N GLN A 381 9.39 1.45 -12.09
CA GLN A 381 8.58 1.70 -13.28
C GLN A 381 7.87 0.44 -13.81
N GLU A 382 8.52 -0.73 -13.71
CA GLU A 382 8.02 -1.97 -14.34
C GLU A 382 7.35 -2.93 -13.35
N ASP A 383 7.87 -3.03 -12.12
CA ASP A 383 7.39 -3.99 -11.12
C ASP A 383 7.80 -3.52 -9.72
N GLY A 384 6.82 -3.03 -8.95
CA GLY A 384 7.02 -2.56 -7.60
C GLY A 384 5.70 -2.17 -6.92
N PRO A 385 5.66 -2.16 -5.56
CA PRO A 385 4.52 -1.66 -4.81
C PRO A 385 4.14 -0.23 -5.24
N GLU A 386 2.89 -0.10 -5.66
CA GLU A 386 2.24 1.17 -5.98
C GLU A 386 1.64 1.79 -4.72
N ALA A 387 1.59 3.12 -4.69
CA ALA A 387 0.88 3.84 -3.63
C ALA A 387 -0.59 3.38 -3.53
N GLU A 388 -1.05 3.10 -2.32
CA GLU A 388 -2.46 2.83 -2.07
C GLU A 388 -3.28 4.12 -2.00
N ASN A 389 -4.61 4.01 -2.21
CA ASN A 389 -5.55 5.13 -2.13
C ASN A 389 -5.25 6.32 -3.06
N VAL A 390 -4.67 6.04 -4.25
CA VAL A 390 -4.43 7.07 -5.28
C VAL A 390 -5.74 7.73 -5.71
N ALA A 391 -5.77 9.06 -5.64
CA ALA A 391 -6.90 9.85 -6.08
C ALA A 391 -6.99 9.88 -7.62
N ILE A 392 -8.22 9.85 -8.13
CA ILE A 392 -8.52 10.19 -9.52
C ILE A 392 -9.00 11.64 -9.54
N TRP A 393 -8.32 12.46 -10.32
CA TRP A 393 -8.63 13.88 -10.50
C TRP A 393 -9.32 14.12 -11.83
N THR A 394 -10.16 15.14 -11.88
CA THR A 394 -10.96 15.47 -13.08
C THR A 394 -10.88 16.95 -13.43
N PHE A 395 -11.09 17.27 -14.70
CA PHE A 395 -11.40 18.63 -15.14
C PHE A 395 -12.25 18.62 -16.41
N SER A 396 -12.92 19.72 -16.72
CA SER A 396 -13.60 19.95 -17.99
C SER A 396 -13.00 21.12 -18.76
N THR A 397 -12.91 20.97 -20.07
CA THR A 397 -12.39 21.99 -20.98
C THR A 397 -13.40 23.08 -21.28
N GLU A 398 -12.90 24.25 -21.68
CA GLU A 398 -13.73 25.41 -22.07
C GLU A 398 -14.70 25.11 -23.22
N ALA A 399 -15.72 25.98 -23.37
CA ALA A 399 -16.64 25.96 -24.49
C ALA A 399 -16.01 26.56 -25.75
N PHE A 400 -16.40 26.08 -26.93
CA PHE A 400 -16.06 26.73 -28.19
C PHE A 400 -16.95 27.98 -28.37
N VAL A 401 -16.34 29.17 -28.44
CA VAL A 401 -17.04 30.42 -28.73
C VAL A 401 -16.75 30.82 -30.18
N HIS A 402 -17.80 30.95 -30.99
CA HIS A 402 -17.70 31.50 -32.34
C HIS A 402 -17.19 32.95 -32.29
N ASP A 403 -16.29 33.32 -33.19
CA ASP A 403 -15.71 34.66 -33.27
C ASP A 403 -16.65 35.69 -33.93
N PHE A 404 -17.82 35.26 -34.43
CA PHE A 404 -18.87 36.09 -34.99
C PHE A 404 -20.16 36.04 -34.15
N PRO A 405 -21.04 37.06 -34.24
CA PRO A 405 -22.31 37.05 -33.51
C PRO A 405 -23.36 36.09 -34.08
N ASN A 406 -24.37 35.74 -33.27
CA ASN A 406 -25.52 34.97 -33.74
C ASN A 406 -26.45 35.81 -34.64
N THR A 407 -27.44 35.19 -35.30
CA THR A 407 -28.31 35.86 -36.29
C THR A 407 -29.56 36.50 -35.67
N ALA A 408 -30.08 37.57 -36.27
CA ALA A 408 -31.37 38.16 -35.92
C ALA A 408 -32.56 37.28 -36.35
N GLU A 409 -33.70 37.43 -35.69
CA GLU A 409 -34.91 36.61 -35.90
C GLU A 409 -36.22 37.43 -35.83
N ASN A 410 -37.37 36.78 -36.04
CA ASN A 410 -38.71 37.36 -35.95
C ASN A 410 -38.93 38.70 -36.72
N PRO A 411 -38.77 38.71 -38.05
CA PRO A 411 -38.96 39.92 -38.85
C PRO A 411 -40.41 40.43 -38.82
N ALA A 412 -40.56 41.75 -38.76
CA ALA A 412 -41.80 42.48 -39.00
C ALA A 412 -41.53 43.63 -39.99
N PRO A 413 -42.09 43.61 -41.22
CA PRO A 413 -43.05 42.63 -41.75
C PRO A 413 -42.51 41.19 -41.77
N ALA A 414 -43.39 40.23 -41.47
CA ALA A 414 -43.06 38.80 -41.50
C ALA A 414 -42.53 38.39 -42.87
N ASP A 415 -41.59 37.44 -42.90
CA ASP A 415 -41.03 36.95 -44.16
C ASP A 415 -42.13 36.38 -45.08
N GLY A 416 -42.17 36.86 -46.32
CA GLY A 416 -43.18 36.56 -47.31
C GLY A 416 -44.52 37.31 -47.11
N ALA A 417 -44.60 38.31 -46.24
CA ALA A 417 -45.83 39.08 -46.04
C ALA A 417 -46.31 39.73 -47.34
N THR A 418 -47.64 39.73 -47.56
CA THR A 418 -48.26 40.39 -48.71
C THR A 418 -49.22 41.48 -48.23
N GLN A 419 -49.48 42.47 -49.08
CA GLN A 419 -50.32 43.63 -48.75
C GLN A 419 -49.76 44.48 -47.59
N VAL A 420 -48.43 44.60 -47.52
CA VAL A 420 -47.79 45.51 -46.56
C VAL A 420 -48.06 46.95 -47.00
N SER A 421 -48.51 47.77 -46.05
CA SER A 421 -48.88 49.17 -46.31
C SER A 421 -47.77 49.95 -47.00
N LEU A 422 -48.11 50.80 -47.97
CA LEU A 422 -47.19 51.78 -48.54
C LEU A 422 -46.73 52.84 -47.51
N GLU A 423 -47.40 52.92 -46.36
CA GLU A 423 -47.05 53.78 -45.22
C GLU A 423 -46.30 52.99 -44.11
N LEU A 424 -45.58 51.91 -44.45
CA LEU A 424 -44.79 51.14 -43.48
C LEU A 424 -43.76 52.07 -42.82
N ALA A 425 -43.90 52.26 -41.50
CA ALA A 425 -43.11 53.23 -40.76
C ALA A 425 -41.73 52.70 -40.34
N GLU A 426 -41.61 51.40 -40.07
CA GLU A 426 -40.41 50.78 -39.53
C GLU A 426 -40.28 49.30 -39.92
N LEU A 427 -39.05 48.79 -39.90
CA LEU A 427 -38.73 47.37 -39.87
C LEU A 427 -38.38 46.98 -38.44
N VAL A 428 -38.84 45.83 -37.98
CA VAL A 428 -38.63 45.33 -36.61
C VAL A 428 -38.08 43.92 -36.65
N TRP A 429 -37.10 43.61 -35.81
CA TRP A 429 -36.54 42.27 -35.63
C TRP A 429 -36.24 42.02 -34.16
N ASP A 430 -36.13 40.75 -33.78
CA ASP A 430 -35.66 40.34 -32.47
C ASP A 430 -34.19 39.89 -32.55
N TYR A 431 -33.48 40.08 -31.45
CA TYR A 431 -32.12 39.58 -31.26
C TYR A 431 -31.93 39.19 -29.80
N VAL A 432 -31.61 37.92 -29.55
CA VAL A 432 -31.27 37.39 -28.24
C VAL A 432 -29.84 36.87 -28.30
N TYR A 433 -28.97 37.39 -27.44
CA TYR A 433 -27.57 36.97 -27.39
C TYR A 433 -27.44 35.50 -26.98
N ASP A 434 -26.67 34.74 -27.77
CA ASP A 434 -26.29 33.35 -27.47
C ASP A 434 -24.83 33.33 -27.01
N GLU A 435 -24.58 32.77 -25.82
CA GLU A 435 -23.26 32.73 -25.18
C GLU A 435 -22.20 31.92 -25.94
N ASN A 436 -22.61 31.12 -26.94
CA ASN A 436 -21.70 30.39 -27.82
C ASN A 436 -21.16 31.25 -28.98
N PHE A 437 -21.58 32.52 -29.09
CA PHE A 437 -21.19 33.44 -30.15
C PHE A 437 -20.56 34.71 -29.59
N ALA A 438 -19.84 35.46 -30.43
CA ALA A 438 -19.33 36.76 -30.04
C ALA A 438 -20.48 37.74 -29.81
N LEU A 439 -20.38 38.59 -28.79
CA LEU A 439 -21.38 39.63 -28.54
C LEU A 439 -21.45 40.61 -29.71
N ALA A 440 -22.65 40.86 -30.26
CA ALA A 440 -22.83 41.88 -31.28
C ALA A 440 -22.63 43.28 -30.67
N HIS A 441 -21.94 44.15 -31.41
CA HIS A 441 -21.87 45.58 -31.11
C HIS A 441 -23.04 46.33 -31.78
N GLY A 442 -23.64 45.73 -32.81
CA GLY A 442 -24.85 46.24 -33.46
C GLY A 442 -25.17 45.52 -34.76
N PHE A 443 -26.03 46.15 -35.54
CA PHE A 443 -26.70 45.55 -36.68
C PHE A 443 -26.61 46.43 -37.91
N TRP A 444 -26.18 45.86 -39.03
CA TRP A 444 -26.31 46.47 -40.35
C TRP A 444 -27.65 46.07 -40.96
N ILE A 445 -28.44 47.04 -41.39
CA ILE A 445 -29.76 46.80 -41.99
C ILE A 445 -29.76 47.22 -43.45
N TYR A 446 -30.17 46.31 -44.32
CA TYR A 446 -30.31 46.52 -45.75
C TYR A 446 -31.77 46.35 -46.19
N LEU A 447 -32.22 47.15 -47.15
CA LEU A 447 -33.55 47.07 -47.76
C LEU A 447 -33.46 47.46 -49.24
N GLY A 448 -34.00 46.60 -50.10
CA GLY A 448 -33.97 46.81 -51.54
C GLY A 448 -35.10 46.06 -52.27
N THR A 449 -35.12 46.17 -53.59
CA THR A 449 -36.05 45.43 -54.47
C THR A 449 -35.41 44.18 -55.10
N SER A 450 -34.20 43.85 -54.63
CA SER A 450 -33.38 42.70 -55.01
C SER A 450 -32.93 41.98 -53.73
N SER A 451 -32.76 40.65 -53.79
CA SER A 451 -32.19 39.87 -52.68
C SER A 451 -30.65 39.98 -52.59
N GLU A 452 -30.02 40.63 -53.56
CA GLU A 452 -28.59 40.94 -53.58
C GLU A 452 -28.42 42.42 -53.21
N PHE A 453 -27.91 42.68 -52.01
CA PHE A 453 -27.73 44.03 -51.49
C PHE A 453 -26.39 44.64 -51.89
N THR A 454 -26.41 45.94 -52.13
CA THR A 454 -25.24 46.79 -52.39
C THR A 454 -25.17 47.90 -51.34
N GLU A 455 -24.12 48.73 -51.36
CA GLU A 455 -24.03 49.90 -50.46
C GLU A 455 -25.22 50.86 -50.61
N ASP A 456 -25.84 50.92 -51.79
CA ASP A 456 -27.02 51.76 -52.05
C ASP A 456 -28.29 51.25 -51.35
N ASP A 457 -28.32 49.98 -50.93
CA ASP A 457 -29.45 49.35 -50.23
C ASP A 457 -29.30 49.43 -48.70
N LEU A 458 -28.22 50.03 -48.18
CA LEU A 458 -27.97 50.15 -46.75
C LEU A 458 -28.89 51.20 -46.11
N LEU A 459 -29.73 50.78 -45.16
CA LEU A 459 -30.55 51.68 -44.36
C LEU A 459 -29.77 52.31 -43.21
N GLY A 460 -28.85 51.56 -42.61
CA GLY A 460 -27.96 52.09 -41.57
C GLY A 460 -27.52 51.06 -40.53
N TRP A 461 -27.04 51.60 -39.41
CA TRP A 461 -26.51 50.85 -38.27
C TRP A 461 -27.34 51.13 -37.01
N ILE A 462 -27.70 50.07 -36.27
CA ILE A 462 -28.32 50.15 -34.96
C ILE A 462 -27.39 49.50 -33.93
N ASN A 463 -27.05 50.21 -32.86
CA ASN A 463 -26.23 49.65 -31.77
C ASN A 463 -26.99 48.57 -31.01
N TYR A 464 -26.27 47.53 -30.60
CA TYR A 464 -26.78 46.53 -29.67
C TYR A 464 -26.95 47.14 -28.27
N ASP A 465 -28.02 46.74 -27.59
CA ASP A 465 -28.33 47.11 -26.21
C ASP A 465 -28.75 45.86 -25.43
N GLU A 466 -28.04 45.54 -24.36
CA GLU A 466 -28.27 44.33 -23.56
C GLU A 466 -29.67 44.27 -22.92
N ASP A 467 -30.32 45.43 -22.73
CA ASP A 467 -31.67 45.53 -22.16
C ASP A 467 -32.79 45.33 -23.20
N LEU A 468 -32.45 45.20 -24.49
CA LEU A 468 -33.41 45.06 -25.59
C LEU A 468 -33.32 43.68 -26.26
N THR A 469 -34.48 43.05 -26.42
CA THR A 469 -34.63 41.84 -27.26
C THR A 469 -35.27 42.12 -28.61
N SER A 470 -35.76 43.33 -28.83
CA SER A 470 -36.49 43.74 -30.03
C SER A 470 -36.02 45.13 -30.48
N TYR A 471 -35.75 45.26 -31.76
CA TYR A 471 -35.09 46.40 -32.38
C TYR A 471 -35.90 46.86 -33.58
N SER A 472 -35.84 48.16 -33.89
CA SER A 472 -36.47 48.70 -35.10
C SER A 472 -35.64 49.78 -35.77
N ILE A 473 -35.89 49.98 -37.08
CA ILE A 473 -35.34 51.08 -37.85
C ILE A 473 -36.46 51.77 -38.64
N ALA A 474 -36.51 53.09 -38.55
CA ALA A 474 -37.49 53.91 -39.25
C ALA A 474 -37.20 53.98 -40.75
N LEU A 475 -38.25 53.96 -41.57
CA LEU A 475 -38.18 54.05 -43.02
C LEU A 475 -38.50 55.48 -43.48
N GLU A 476 -37.55 56.40 -43.30
CA GLU A 476 -37.80 57.84 -43.58
C GLU A 476 -37.86 58.18 -45.08
N ASP A 477 -37.09 57.47 -45.92
CA ASP A 477 -36.97 57.76 -47.36
C ASP A 477 -37.39 56.58 -48.27
N PHE A 478 -38.01 55.53 -47.71
CA PHE A 478 -38.46 54.38 -48.49
C PHE A 478 -39.84 54.62 -49.08
N THR A 479 -39.92 54.80 -50.40
CA THR A 479 -41.19 55.01 -51.14
C THR A 479 -41.38 53.90 -52.19
N PRO A 480 -41.77 52.69 -51.77
CA PRO A 480 -41.90 51.57 -52.70
C PRO A 480 -43.07 51.78 -53.64
N GLU A 481 -42.94 51.31 -54.89
CA GLU A 481 -44.06 51.27 -55.83
C GLU A 481 -45.13 50.26 -55.34
N PRO A 482 -46.41 50.44 -55.68
CA PRO A 482 -47.44 49.47 -55.39
C PRO A 482 -47.12 48.08 -55.97
N LEU A 483 -47.43 47.01 -55.22
CA LEU A 483 -47.13 45.61 -55.60
C LEU A 483 -45.67 45.27 -55.83
N THR A 484 -44.77 45.97 -55.15
CA THR A 484 -43.34 45.72 -55.25
C THR A 484 -42.93 44.67 -54.24
N LEU A 485 -42.20 43.65 -54.71
CA LEU A 485 -41.49 42.71 -53.86
C LEU A 485 -40.20 43.37 -53.35
N CYS A 486 -40.11 43.49 -52.03
CA CYS A 486 -38.98 44.07 -51.33
C CYS A 486 -38.27 42.98 -50.53
N TYR A 487 -36.96 43.11 -50.38
CA TYR A 487 -36.10 42.24 -49.59
C TYR A 487 -35.38 43.07 -48.55
N TRP A 488 -35.19 42.53 -47.37
CA TRP A 488 -34.42 43.18 -46.32
C TRP A 488 -33.64 42.16 -45.49
N GLN A 489 -32.58 42.62 -44.85
CA GLN A 489 -31.66 41.77 -44.10
C GLN A 489 -31.07 42.56 -42.93
N VAL A 490 -30.89 41.86 -41.81
CA VAL A 490 -30.23 42.38 -40.61
C VAL A 490 -28.99 41.53 -40.37
N ILE A 491 -27.80 42.13 -40.44
CA ILE A 491 -26.51 41.47 -40.24
C ILE A 491 -25.90 41.95 -38.92
N PRO A 492 -25.99 41.16 -37.84
CA PRO A 492 -25.26 41.44 -36.61
C PRO A 492 -23.74 41.44 -36.84
N SER A 493 -23.03 42.34 -36.18
CA SER A 493 -21.57 42.43 -36.25
C SER A 493 -20.97 42.74 -34.89
N ALA A 494 -19.79 42.17 -34.62
CA ALA A 494 -19.04 42.41 -33.38
C ALA A 494 -18.33 43.79 -33.36
N ASP A 495 -18.27 44.51 -34.48
CA ASP A 495 -17.73 45.88 -34.55
C ASP A 495 -18.22 46.62 -35.80
N MET A 496 -18.39 47.94 -35.70
CA MET A 496 -18.95 48.76 -36.78
C MET A 496 -18.02 48.88 -38.00
N GLU A 497 -16.69 48.96 -37.84
CA GLU A 497 -15.81 49.24 -38.98
C GLU A 497 -15.23 47.98 -39.64
N ASN A 498 -14.85 46.97 -38.85
CA ASN A 498 -14.20 45.75 -39.37
C ASN A 498 -14.54 44.48 -38.58
N GLY A 499 -15.70 44.47 -37.90
CA GLY A 499 -16.08 43.34 -37.07
C GLY A 499 -16.44 42.09 -37.88
N PRO A 500 -16.16 40.88 -37.36
CA PRO A 500 -16.72 39.66 -37.91
C PRO A 500 -18.26 39.79 -37.96
N LEU A 501 -18.81 39.47 -39.13
CA LEU A 501 -20.24 39.49 -39.41
C LEU A 501 -20.83 38.13 -39.04
N ALA A 502 -22.07 38.14 -38.55
CA ALA A 502 -22.83 36.91 -38.39
C ALA A 502 -22.85 36.12 -39.71
N GLU A 503 -22.58 34.82 -39.62
CA GLU A 503 -22.65 33.94 -40.78
C GLU A 503 -24.08 33.41 -41.00
N ASN A 504 -24.39 32.98 -42.24
CA ASN A 504 -25.68 32.37 -42.61
C ASN A 504 -26.93 33.23 -42.32
N VAL A 505 -26.78 34.55 -42.36
CA VAL A 505 -27.90 35.50 -42.12
C VAL A 505 -29.01 35.31 -43.15
N GLN A 506 -30.25 35.23 -42.67
CA GLN A 506 -31.44 35.10 -43.52
C GLN A 506 -31.80 36.43 -44.21
N THR A 507 -32.17 36.36 -45.50
CA THR A 507 -32.83 37.46 -46.21
C THR A 507 -34.35 37.30 -46.12
N TRP A 508 -35.03 38.32 -45.62
CA TRP A 508 -36.49 38.35 -45.49
C TRP A 508 -37.12 39.15 -46.62
N SER A 509 -38.40 38.90 -46.93
CA SER A 509 -39.09 39.56 -48.03
C SER A 509 -40.52 39.97 -47.68
N PHE A 510 -41.06 40.99 -48.38
CA PHE A 510 -42.48 41.35 -48.32
C PHE A 510 -42.96 42.03 -49.60
N THR A 511 -44.27 42.02 -49.86
CA THR A 511 -44.89 42.67 -51.04
C THR A 511 -45.82 43.79 -50.61
N THR A 512 -45.63 44.99 -51.18
CA THR A 512 -46.45 46.16 -50.89
C THR A 512 -47.87 46.06 -51.44
N ASP A 513 -48.81 46.79 -50.83
CA ASP A 513 -50.20 46.83 -51.27
C ASP A 513 -50.40 47.55 -52.64
N GLN A 514 -51.64 47.58 -53.12
CA GLN A 514 -52.01 48.14 -54.45
C GLN A 514 -52.00 49.68 -54.51
N GLY A 515 -51.77 50.39 -53.40
CA GLY A 515 -51.99 51.84 -53.32
C GLY A 515 -53.46 52.24 -53.53
N VAL A 516 -53.83 53.42 -53.01
CA VAL A 516 -55.23 53.87 -53.02
C VAL A 516 -55.68 54.25 -54.44
N SER A 517 -56.34 53.32 -55.13
CA SER A 517 -57.17 53.60 -56.30
C SER A 517 -58.54 54.14 -55.84
N ALA A 518 -58.76 55.45 -55.98
CA ALA A 518 -60.07 56.07 -55.90
C ALA A 518 -60.97 55.58 -57.05
N GLY A 519 -61.65 54.45 -56.85
CA GLY A 519 -62.65 53.88 -57.74
C GLY A 519 -63.88 53.49 -56.93
N SER A 520 -65.00 54.17 -57.21
CA SER A 520 -66.31 53.99 -56.57
C SER A 520 -66.77 52.53 -56.52
N ALA A 521 -66.85 51.97 -55.32
CA ALA A 521 -67.73 50.85 -55.00
C ALA A 521 -68.77 51.36 -53.99
N GLU A 522 -70.04 51.30 -54.37
CA GLU A 522 -71.18 51.76 -53.57
C GLU A 522 -71.16 51.10 -52.18
N MET A 523 -71.00 51.89 -51.12
CA MET A 523 -71.29 51.43 -49.76
C MET A 523 -72.80 51.30 -49.60
N THR A 524 -73.32 50.09 -49.76
CA THR A 524 -74.71 49.75 -49.39
C THR A 524 -74.83 49.84 -47.86
N ALA A 525 -75.41 50.92 -47.34
CA ALA A 525 -75.56 51.13 -45.90
C ALA A 525 -76.42 50.02 -45.25
N PHE A 526 -76.13 49.70 -43.97
CA PHE A 526 -76.96 48.77 -43.19
C PHE A 526 -78.38 49.35 -43.05
N LEU A 527 -79.39 48.64 -43.56
CA LEU A 527 -80.80 49.06 -43.53
C LEU A 527 -81.66 47.99 -42.86
N MET A 528 -82.62 48.45 -42.06
CA MET A 528 -83.56 47.59 -41.34
C MET A 528 -85.00 48.10 -41.51
N TYR A 529 -85.89 47.25 -42.06
CA TYR A 529 -87.29 47.62 -42.30
C TYR A 529 -88.23 46.39 -42.31
N PRO A 530 -89.50 46.50 -41.86
CA PRO A 530 -90.05 47.62 -41.10
C PRO A 530 -89.52 47.65 -39.66
N ASN A 531 -89.52 48.81 -39.02
CA ASN A 531 -89.21 48.97 -37.60
C ASN A 531 -90.05 50.12 -37.03
N PRO A 532 -91.08 49.88 -36.19
CA PRO A 532 -91.39 48.60 -35.53
C PRO A 532 -91.82 47.47 -36.48
N ALA A 533 -91.46 46.23 -36.15
CA ALA A 533 -91.74 45.01 -36.90
C ALA A 533 -92.71 44.09 -36.15
N SER A 534 -93.52 43.28 -36.85
CA SER A 534 -94.46 42.35 -36.19
C SER A 534 -94.10 40.88 -36.40
N GLU A 535 -94.01 40.44 -37.65
CA GLU A 535 -93.78 39.04 -38.00
C GLU A 535 -92.46 38.80 -38.76
N LYS A 536 -92.00 39.79 -39.52
CA LYS A 536 -90.80 39.70 -40.37
C LYS A 536 -89.98 40.97 -40.31
N LEU A 537 -88.67 40.82 -40.42
CA LEU A 537 -87.70 41.90 -40.51
C LEU A 537 -86.81 41.69 -41.73
N PHE A 538 -86.69 42.71 -42.57
CA PHE A 538 -85.77 42.71 -43.69
C PHE A 538 -84.53 43.54 -43.34
N LEU A 539 -83.36 42.95 -43.59
CA LEU A 539 -82.05 43.54 -43.33
C LEU A 539 -81.26 43.60 -44.64
N THR A 540 -80.73 44.76 -44.97
CA THR A 540 -79.71 44.90 -46.02
C THR A 540 -78.37 45.16 -45.36
N VAL A 541 -77.37 44.33 -45.65
CA VAL A 541 -76.04 44.38 -45.04
C VAL A 541 -74.96 44.70 -46.08
N PRO A 542 -73.93 45.52 -45.73
CA PRO A 542 -72.89 45.91 -46.67
C PRO A 542 -72.00 44.74 -47.11
N HIS A 543 -71.76 43.79 -46.20
CA HIS A 543 -70.81 42.69 -46.37
C HIS A 543 -71.36 41.40 -45.73
N GLN A 544 -70.68 40.28 -46.00
CA GLN A 544 -70.95 39.03 -45.28
C GLN A 544 -70.53 39.16 -43.82
N GLY A 545 -71.31 38.58 -42.92
CA GLY A 545 -71.06 38.71 -41.49
C GLY A 545 -72.10 38.00 -40.64
N LEU A 546 -72.17 38.39 -39.38
CA LEU A 546 -72.99 37.75 -38.36
C LEU A 546 -74.00 38.75 -37.81
N ILE A 547 -75.28 38.40 -37.85
CA ILE A 547 -76.35 39.18 -37.23
C ILE A 547 -76.72 38.53 -35.90
N ARG A 548 -76.74 39.33 -34.83
CA ARG A 548 -77.16 38.97 -33.48
C ARG A 548 -78.35 39.81 -33.07
N ILE A 549 -79.45 39.16 -32.65
CA ILE A 549 -80.55 39.82 -31.95
C ILE A 549 -80.34 39.58 -30.47
N ILE A 550 -80.30 40.66 -29.70
CA ILE A 550 -79.97 40.70 -28.29
C ILE A 550 -81.16 41.32 -27.55
N SER A 551 -81.66 40.66 -26.51
CA SER A 551 -82.68 41.25 -25.64
C SER A 551 -82.11 42.38 -24.79
N ILE A 552 -82.97 43.26 -24.25
CA ILE A 552 -82.52 44.44 -23.50
C ILE A 552 -81.74 44.11 -22.21
N ASP A 553 -81.87 42.89 -21.68
CA ASP A 553 -81.07 42.34 -20.58
C ASP A 553 -79.71 41.77 -21.04
N GLY A 554 -79.33 41.97 -22.31
CA GLY A 554 -78.01 41.66 -22.87
C GLY A 554 -77.83 40.22 -23.38
N ARG A 555 -78.88 39.40 -23.41
CA ARG A 555 -78.80 38.01 -23.87
C ARG A 555 -79.00 37.92 -25.38
N ILE A 556 -78.11 37.19 -26.07
CA ILE A 556 -78.29 36.88 -27.50
C ILE A 556 -79.46 35.89 -27.62
N VAL A 557 -80.55 36.34 -28.22
CA VAL A 557 -81.78 35.56 -28.42
C VAL A 557 -81.85 34.93 -29.81
N LYS A 558 -81.05 35.41 -30.76
CA LYS A 558 -80.85 34.79 -32.07
C LYS A 558 -79.52 35.23 -32.66
N GLU A 559 -78.87 34.31 -33.35
CA GLU A 559 -77.67 34.56 -34.13
C GLU A 559 -77.83 33.90 -35.51
N GLN A 560 -77.36 34.57 -36.56
CA GLN A 560 -77.42 34.08 -37.93
C GLN A 560 -76.29 34.66 -38.78
N GLU A 561 -75.54 33.78 -39.45
CA GLU A 561 -74.60 34.18 -40.50
C GLU A 561 -75.35 34.60 -41.77
N VAL A 562 -74.82 35.62 -42.42
CA VAL A 562 -75.37 36.19 -43.63
C VAL A 562 -74.30 36.30 -44.69
N SER A 563 -74.49 35.52 -45.76
CA SER A 563 -73.65 35.51 -46.96
C SER A 563 -74.18 36.40 -48.08
N ASP A 564 -75.44 36.83 -47.99
CA ASP A 564 -76.14 37.65 -48.99
C ASP A 564 -76.41 39.08 -48.48
N VAL A 565 -76.45 40.04 -49.41
CA VAL A 565 -76.63 41.47 -49.14
C VAL A 565 -78.03 41.81 -48.58
N SER A 566 -79.04 40.95 -48.77
CA SER A 566 -80.41 41.16 -48.26
C SER A 566 -80.96 39.89 -47.61
N VAL A 567 -81.42 40.00 -46.36
CA VAL A 567 -81.78 38.88 -45.50
C VAL A 567 -83.14 39.12 -44.85
N GLU A 568 -83.99 38.09 -44.84
CA GLU A 568 -85.27 38.09 -44.15
C GLU A 568 -85.18 37.28 -42.85
N LEU A 569 -85.57 37.89 -41.73
CA LEU A 569 -85.67 37.23 -40.42
C LEU A 569 -87.13 37.09 -40.00
N SER A 570 -87.51 35.88 -39.59
CA SER A 570 -88.81 35.62 -38.96
C SER A 570 -88.79 36.00 -37.48
N LEU A 571 -89.73 36.85 -37.08
CA LEU A 571 -89.89 37.33 -35.70
C LEU A 571 -91.01 36.60 -34.93
N THR A 572 -91.65 35.59 -35.53
CA THR A 572 -92.83 34.91 -34.97
C THR A 572 -92.62 34.37 -33.55
N HIS A 573 -91.40 33.93 -33.24
CA HIS A 573 -91.04 33.35 -31.93
C HIS A 573 -90.53 34.37 -30.89
N PHE A 574 -90.39 35.66 -31.25
CA PHE A 574 -89.95 36.70 -30.32
C PHE A 574 -91.13 37.29 -29.55
N LYS A 575 -90.92 37.72 -28.31
CA LYS A 575 -91.95 38.45 -27.53
C LYS A 575 -91.99 39.92 -27.95
N GLU A 576 -93.15 40.56 -27.81
CA GLU A 576 -93.28 42.01 -27.99
C GLU A 576 -92.29 42.75 -27.07
N GLY A 577 -91.58 43.75 -27.60
CA GLY A 577 -90.55 44.47 -26.85
C GLY A 577 -89.45 45.06 -27.72
N THR A 578 -88.48 45.71 -27.06
CA THR A 578 -87.30 46.30 -27.70
C THR A 578 -86.10 45.35 -27.61
N TYR A 579 -85.44 45.15 -28.74
CA TYR A 579 -84.25 44.33 -28.92
C TYR A 579 -83.15 45.16 -29.58
N ILE A 580 -81.93 44.69 -29.47
CA ILE A 580 -80.75 45.23 -30.14
C ILE A 580 -80.36 44.28 -31.26
N VAL A 581 -80.23 44.79 -32.48
CA VAL A 581 -79.66 44.05 -33.62
C VAL A 581 -78.24 44.53 -33.80
N ASN A 582 -77.29 43.60 -33.65
CA ASN A 582 -75.88 43.85 -33.82
C ASN A 582 -75.38 43.08 -35.05
N PHE A 583 -74.71 43.77 -35.96
CA PHE A 583 -74.09 43.17 -37.15
C PHE A 583 -72.58 43.29 -37.05
N VAL A 584 -71.88 42.16 -37.16
CA VAL A 584 -70.42 42.07 -37.06
C VAL A 584 -69.88 41.42 -38.32
N SER A 585 -68.91 42.07 -38.96
CA SER A 585 -68.11 41.54 -40.06
C SER A 585 -66.64 41.82 -39.80
N ALA A 586 -65.74 41.30 -40.64
CA ALA A 586 -64.32 41.63 -40.59
C ALA A 586 -64.02 43.14 -40.73
N PHE A 587 -64.97 43.91 -41.29
CA PHE A 587 -64.79 45.33 -41.62
C PHE A 587 -65.62 46.29 -40.76
N GLN A 588 -66.70 45.81 -40.11
CA GLN A 588 -67.63 46.70 -39.40
C GLN A 588 -68.39 45.98 -38.28
N ASN A 589 -68.63 46.70 -37.18
CA ASN A 589 -69.53 46.29 -36.09
C ASN A 589 -70.57 47.40 -35.83
N THR A 590 -71.83 47.21 -36.26
CA THR A 590 -72.90 48.20 -36.08
C THR A 590 -74.03 47.67 -35.21
N THR A 591 -74.71 48.59 -34.54
CA THR A 591 -75.79 48.26 -33.59
C THR A 591 -77.00 49.14 -33.83
N HIS A 592 -78.18 48.51 -33.95
CA HIS A 592 -79.45 49.17 -34.24
C HIS A 592 -80.53 48.67 -33.28
N ILE A 593 -81.49 49.53 -32.96
CA ILE A 593 -82.62 49.18 -32.08
C ILE A 593 -83.73 48.58 -32.95
N LEU A 594 -84.24 47.40 -32.59
CA LEU A 594 -85.43 46.77 -33.18
C LEU A 594 -86.58 46.83 -32.17
N VAL A 595 -87.72 47.36 -32.58
CA VAL A 595 -88.96 47.32 -31.79
C VAL A 595 -89.88 46.28 -32.42
N ILE A 596 -90.28 45.26 -31.65
CA ILE A 596 -91.23 44.25 -32.09
C ILE A 596 -92.59 44.56 -31.47
N THR A 597 -93.59 44.80 -32.32
CA THR A 597 -95.01 45.05 -31.95
C THR A 597 -95.86 43.92 -32.50
N LYS A 598 -96.61 43.20 -31.67
CA LYS A 598 -97.46 42.08 -32.11
C LYS A 598 -98.93 42.44 -32.20
#